data_AF-A0A511UYJ8-F1
#
_entry.id   AF-A0A511UYJ8-F1
#
_cell.length_a   1.000
_cell.length_b   1.000
_cell.length_c   1.000
_cell.angle_alpha   90.00
_cell.angle_beta   90.00
_cell.angle_gamma   90.00
#
_symmetry.space_group_name_H-M   'P 1'
#
loop_
_entity.id
_entity.type
_entity.pdbx_description
1 polymer ?
#
loop_
_entity_poly.entity_id
_entity_poly.type
_entity_poly.pdbx_seq_one_letter_code
_entity_poly.pdbx_strand_id
1 'polypeptide(L)' 'MESNDKKYIEVWEDVVDMKDLVLSLIICSITTMGGYFLAPNDETKPLIFGLIGTVIGFIICTVIFKPKRTFEYIEEEE' A
#
# COMPACT_ATOMS: atom_id res chain seq x y z
N MET A 1 26.65 9.79 -13.60
CA MET A 1 25.60 8.78 -13.85
C MET A 1 25.26 8.22 -12.47
N GLU A 2 24.28 8.83 -11.81
CA GLU A 2 23.95 8.52 -10.41
C GLU A 2 23.06 7.28 -10.40
N SER A 3 23.64 6.14 -10.06
CA SER A 3 22.94 4.88 -9.87
C SER A 3 22.06 5.03 -8.62
N ASN A 4 20.80 5.40 -8.83
CA ASN A 4 19.77 5.41 -7.80
C ASN A 4 19.44 3.95 -7.45
N ASP A 5 20.33 3.31 -6.69
CA ASP A 5 20.14 1.98 -6.14
C ASP A 5 18.88 2.01 -5.27
N LYS A 6 17.79 1.47 -5.82
CA LYS A 6 16.55 1.26 -5.08
C LYS A 6 16.86 0.29 -3.96
N LYS A 7 17.04 0.84 -2.75
CA LYS A 7 17.39 0.09 -1.56
C LYS A 7 16.15 -0.62 -1.04
N TYR A 8 15.90 -1.83 -1.56
CA TYR A 8 14.88 -2.72 -1.03
C TYR A 8 15.33 -3.25 0.34
N ILE A 9 14.41 -3.30 1.29
CA ILE A 9 14.65 -3.78 2.64
C ILE A 9 13.71 -4.97 2.87
N GLU A 10 14.26 -6.03 3.45
CA GLU A 10 13.48 -7.19 3.84
C GLU A 10 12.78 -6.89 5.18
N VAL A 11 11.46 -6.95 5.16
CA VAL A 11 10.59 -6.73 6.31
C VAL A 11 9.67 -7.94 6.39
N TRP A 12 9.86 -8.77 7.41
CA TRP A 12 8.97 -9.92 7.67
C TRP A 12 8.89 -10.88 6.47
N GLU A 13 10.06 -11.25 5.94
CA GLU A 13 10.20 -12.11 4.75
C GLU A 13 9.66 -11.51 3.44
N ASP A 14 9.21 -10.24 3.43
CA ASP A 14 8.81 -9.51 2.23
C ASP A 14 9.84 -8.45 1.83
N VAL A 15 10.13 -8.36 0.54
CA VAL A 15 11.12 -7.42 -0.01
C VAL A 15 10.39 -6.15 -0.44
N VAL A 16 10.48 -5.12 0.39
CA VAL A 16 9.73 -3.87 0.20
C VAL A 16 10.66 -2.69 -0.08
N ASP A 17 10.18 -1.73 -0.87
CA ASP A 17 10.84 -0.44 -1.02
C ASP A 17 10.42 0.48 0.13
N MET A 18 11.38 1.07 0.84
CA MET A 18 11.07 1.92 1.99
C MET A 18 10.21 3.15 1.64
N LYS A 19 10.36 3.70 0.43
CA LYS A 19 9.54 4.85 0.00
C LYS A 19 8.09 4.41 -0.20
N ASP A 20 7.89 3.26 -0.82
CA ASP A 20 6.56 2.68 -1.06
C ASP A 20 5.89 2.28 0.27
N LEU A 21 6.65 1.73 1.21
CA LEU A 21 6.16 1.39 2.56
C LEU A 21 5.69 2.63 3.32
N VAL A 22 6.50 3.68 3.38
CA VAL A 22 6.12 4.93 4.10
C VAL A 22 4.93 5.60 3.42
N LEU A 23 4.90 5.63 2.08
CA LEU A 23 3.79 6.25 1.34
C LEU A 23 2.48 5.47 1.54
N SER A 24 2.52 4.14 1.50
CA SER A 24 1.34 3.30 1.77
C SER A 24 0.80 3.49 3.18
N LEU A 25 1.68 3.61 4.18
CA LEU A 25 1.29 3.90 5.56
C LEU A 25 0.56 5.25 5.67
N ILE A 26 1.08 6.29 5.01
CA ILE A 26 0.47 7.63 5.01
C ILE A 26 -0.91 7.59 4.36
N ILE A 27 -1.03 6.95 3.18
CA ILE A 27 -2.30 6.82 2.46
C ILE A 27 -3.33 6.10 3.33
N CYS A 28 -2.98 4.92 3.86
CA CYS A 28 -3.89 4.16 4.71
C CYS A 28 -4.29 4.98 5.94
N SER A 29 -3.34 5.62 6.62
CA SER A 29 -3.63 6.44 7.80
C SER A 29 -4.61 7.58 7.50
N ILE A 30 -4.40 8.32 6.40
CA ILE A 30 -5.30 9.41 5.99
C ILE A 30 -6.69 8.86 5.66
N THR A 31 -6.76 7.72 4.96
CA THR A 31 -8.05 7.16 4.52
C THR A 31 -8.83 6.57 5.71
N THR A 32 -8.16 5.89 6.64
CA THR A 32 -8.75 5.41 7.90
C THR A 32 -9.24 6.56 8.75
N MET A 33 -8.42 7.59 8.94
CA MET A 33 -8.78 8.73 9.78
C MET A 33 -9.87 9.60 9.13
N GLY A 34 -9.83 9.75 7.80
CA GLY A 34 -10.89 10.38 7.03
C GLY A 34 -12.21 9.62 7.15
N GLY A 35 -12.19 8.29 7.04
CA GLY A 35 -13.35 7.44 7.29
C GLY A 35 -13.90 7.60 8.70
N TYR A 36 -13.02 7.56 9.71
CA TYR A 36 -13.39 7.75 11.11
C TYR A 36 -14.08 9.11 11.36
N PHE A 37 -13.55 10.21 10.83
CA PHE A 37 -14.13 11.54 11.02
C PHE A 37 -15.42 11.78 10.23
N LEU A 38 -15.61 11.10 9.10
CA LEU A 38 -16.85 11.16 8.31
C LEU A 38 -17.98 10.31 8.90
N ALA A 39 -17.70 9.51 9.92
CA ALA A 39 -18.68 8.61 10.50
C ALA A 39 -19.80 9.36 11.25
N PRO A 40 -21.05 8.88 11.16
CA PRO A 40 -22.16 9.44 11.92
C PRO A 40 -22.00 9.23 13.42
N ASN A 41 -22.59 10.13 14.23
CA ASN A 41 -22.50 10.25 15.70
C ASN A 41 -23.14 9.08 16.50
N ASP A 42 -22.74 7.86 16.21
CA ASP A 42 -23.21 6.64 16.87
C ASP A 42 -21.98 5.88 17.37
N GLU A 43 -21.94 5.47 18.64
CA GLU A 43 -20.68 5.07 19.31
C GLU A 43 -19.87 3.99 18.58
N THR A 44 -20.52 3.05 17.88
CA THR A 44 -19.85 1.94 17.18
C THR A 44 -19.52 2.23 15.72
N LYS A 45 -20.15 3.23 15.10
CA LYS A 45 -20.04 3.49 13.64
C LYS A 45 -18.68 4.08 13.21
N PRO A 46 -18.00 4.94 13.99
CA PRO A 46 -16.67 5.45 13.65
C PRO A 46 -15.63 4.37 13.40
N LEU A 47 -15.66 3.29 14.18
CA LEU A 47 -14.75 2.17 14.01
C LEU A 47 -14.98 1.43 12.70
N ILE A 48 -16.25 1.17 12.34
CA ILE A 48 -16.62 0.51 11.08
C ILE A 48 -16.23 1.38 9.89
N PHE A 49 -16.54 2.67 9.94
CA PHE A 49 -16.18 3.62 8.88
C PHE A 49 -14.66 3.79 8.74
N GLY A 50 -13.91 3.81 9.85
CA GLY A 50 -12.45 3.79 9.81
C GLY A 50 -11.91 2.54 9.11
N LEU A 51 -12.49 1.37 9.39
CA LEU A 51 -12.09 0.10 8.77
C LEU A 51 -12.39 0.08 7.26
N ILE A 52 -13.55 0.59 6.85
CA ILE A 52 -13.89 0.79 5.43
C ILE A 52 -12.89 1.76 4.78
N GLY A 53 -12.52 2.84 5.48
CA GLY A 53 -11.47 3.76 5.06
C GLY A 53 -10.13 3.06 4.84
N THR A 54 -9.73 2.16 5.74
CA THR A 54 -8.50 1.35 5.56
C THR A 54 -8.57 0.47 4.31
N VAL A 55 -9.71 -0.18 4.06
CA VAL A 55 -9.88 -1.03 2.86
C VAL A 55 -9.76 -0.19 1.58
N ILE A 56 -10.38 0.99 1.56
CA ILE A 56 -10.26 1.92 0.42
C ILE A 56 -8.79 2.36 0.24
N GLY A 57 -8.12 2.74 1.33
CA GLY A 57 -6.70 3.11 1.32
C GLY A 57 -5.82 1.99 0.79
N PHE A 58 -6.10 0.74 1.18
CA PHE A 58 -5.40 -0.43 0.67
C PHE A 58 -5.62 -0.63 -0.84
N ILE A 59 -6.85 -0.50 -1.33
CA ILE A 59 -7.15 -0.58 -2.78
C ILE A 59 -6.42 0.53 -3.55
N ILE A 60 -6.36 1.75 -3.00
CA ILE A 60 -5.58 2.84 -3.60
C ILE A 60 -4.11 2.46 -3.68
N CYS A 61 -3.55 1.89 -2.61
CA CYS A 61 -2.18 1.40 -2.58
C CYS A 61 -1.93 0.33 -3.65
N THR A 62 -2.84 -0.64 -3.87
CA THR A 62 -2.63 -1.67 -4.90
C THR A 62 -2.61 -1.11 -6.33
N VAL A 63 -3.32 -0.01 -6.57
CA VAL A 63 -3.31 0.68 -7.88
C VAL A 63 -2.05 1.52 -8.06
N ILE A 64 -1.59 2.20 -7.01
CA ILE A 64 -0.39 3.06 -7.04
C ILE A 64 0.89 2.23 -7.11
N PHE A 65 1.02 1.22 -6.25
CA PHE A 65 2.20 0.36 -6.15
C PHE A 65 2.04 -0.84 -7.08
N LYS A 66 2.32 -0.63 -8.38
CA LYS A 66 2.30 -1.72 -9.36
C LYS A 66 3.30 -2.83 -9.02
N PRO A 67 2.97 -4.10 -9.33
CA PRO A 67 3.88 -5.22 -9.11
C PRO A 67 5.18 -4.99 -9.88
N LYS A 68 6.31 -5.03 -9.15
CA LYS A 68 7.66 -4.81 -9.72
C LYS A 68 8.22 -6.03 -10.46
N ARG A 69 7.49 -7.15 -10.55
CA ARG A 69 7.90 -8.35 -11.28
C ARG A 69 7.48 -8.25 -12.76
N THR A 70 8.43 -7.95 -13.62
CA THR A 70 8.37 -8.27 -15.05
C THR A 70 8.68 -9.76 -15.21
N PHE A 71 7.69 -10.55 -15.60
CA PHE A 71 7.93 -11.93 -16.02
C PHE A 71 8.47 -11.90 -17.46
N GLU A 72 9.77 -12.12 -17.62
CA GLU A 72 10.32 -12.47 -18.92
C GLU A 72 10.15 -13.97 -19.12
N TYR A 73 9.33 -14.35 -20.10
CA TYR A 73 9.24 -15.73 -20.56
C TYR A 73 10.51 -15.99 -21.36
N ILE A 74 11.39 -16.85 -20.84
CA ILE A 74 12.51 -17.37 -21.60
C ILE A 74 11.91 -18.43 -22.53
N GLU A 75 11.84 -18.16 -23.83
CA GLU A 75 11.53 -19.20 -24.81
C GLU A 75 12.66 -20.24 -24.74
N GLU A 76 12.34 -21.46 -24.33
CA GLU A 76 13.26 -22.60 -24.40
C GLU A 76 13.56 -22.86 -25.88
N GLU A 77 14.82 -22.67 -26.30
CA GLU A 77 15.29 -23.05 -27.64
C GLU A 77 15.16 -24.57 -27.80
N GLU A 78 14.48 -24.99 -28.88
CA GLU A 78 14.14 -26.38 -29.29
C GLU A 78 15.28 -27.41 -29.19
#